data_AF-A0A9W8CRV7-F1
#
_entry.id   AF-A0A9W8CRV7-F1
#
_cell.length_a   1.000
_cell.length_b   1.000
_cell.length_c   1.000
_cell.angle_alpha   90.00
_cell.angle_beta   90.00
_cell.angle_gamma   90.00
#
_symmetry.space_group_name_H-M   'P 1'
#
loop_
_entity.id
_entity.type
_entity.pdbx_description
1 polymer ?
#
loop_
_entity_poly.entity_id
_entity_poly.type
_entity_poly.pdbx_seq_one_letter_code
_entity_poly.pdbx_strand_id
1 'polypeptide(L)'
;MRRDSIECMLLKWLPTSHPWAAFRTDGDSQAIEFPRLRRLSVSYRGPKATNMVAGQRLDDDSLVLHFPALRHLAIKYPDTACPLLKRAVFPSRLESIEIVASTAMLEQIASIAPPETRSLAIRIPSQARGSAGALLNAKRILERVRGCKEKELVVDDTSLRVLPEDIAGTGLTRLVVATPTCVDSMLGFIGTHPDLDSLTLSSLATGEIVSDIWIPESGARALVAPLDTRIRTISFKIRRQLYSPDVAIPAVKYLLLRIPTLVELLAPEIPKRPIVDFISEHVQRYPHLASIRLRLDGSVGR
;
A
#
# COMPACT_ATOMS: atom_id res chain seq x y z
N MET A 1 -6.84 -17.27 31.24
CA MET A 1 -5.88 -17.48 30.13
C MET A 1 -4.52 -16.95 30.58
N ARG A 2 -3.45 -17.76 30.57
CA ARG A 2 -2.12 -17.31 31.03
C ARG A 2 -1.49 -16.41 29.98
N ARG A 3 -1.36 -15.11 30.27
CA ARG A 3 -0.79 -14.11 29.35
C ARG A 3 0.69 -14.36 29.06
N ASP A 4 1.40 -14.91 30.05
CA ASP A 4 2.84 -15.09 30.03
C ASP A 4 3.35 -16.07 28.97
N SER A 5 2.45 -16.85 28.35
CA SER A 5 2.79 -17.81 27.30
C SER A 5 2.25 -17.43 25.92
N ILE A 6 1.54 -16.31 25.78
CA ILE A 6 0.92 -15.94 24.50
C ILE A 6 1.97 -15.27 23.61
N GLU A 7 2.32 -15.90 22.49
CA GLU A 7 3.24 -15.32 21.49
C GLU A 7 2.51 -14.67 20.31
N CYS A 8 1.27 -15.11 20.04
CA CYS A 8 0.45 -14.63 18.95
C CYS A 8 -0.98 -14.42 19.41
N MET A 9 -1.58 -13.30 19.05
CA MET A 9 -2.95 -12.97 19.39
C MET A 9 -3.67 -12.37 18.19
N LEU A 10 -4.82 -12.95 17.86
CA LEU A 10 -5.72 -12.49 16.82
C LEU A 10 -7.07 -12.19 17.44
N LEU A 11 -7.42 -10.92 17.50
CA LEU A 11 -8.68 -10.44 18.03
C LEU A 11 -9.53 -9.90 16.87
N LYS A 12 -10.72 -10.46 16.68
CA LYS A 12 -11.63 -10.08 15.60
C LYS A 12 -12.90 -9.49 16.13
N TRP A 13 -13.47 -8.54 15.39
CA TRP A 13 -14.77 -7.93 15.68
C TRP A 13 -14.84 -7.32 17.08
N LEU A 14 -13.74 -6.72 17.52
CA LEU A 14 -13.69 -6.05 18.81
C LEU A 14 -14.57 -4.80 18.79
N PRO A 15 -15.35 -4.55 19.85
CA PRO A 15 -15.91 -3.22 20.05
C PRO A 15 -14.79 -2.19 20.20
N THR A 16 -15.02 -0.97 19.77
CA THR A 16 -14.09 0.15 20.01
C THR A 16 -14.05 0.53 21.49
N SER A 17 -15.15 0.27 22.23
CA SER A 17 -15.24 0.43 23.68
C SER A 17 -14.80 -0.85 24.41
N HIS A 18 -13.63 -0.78 25.06
CA HIS A 18 -13.17 -1.69 26.13
C HIS A 18 -12.94 -3.19 25.81
N PRO A 19 -12.33 -3.59 24.68
CA PRO A 19 -12.02 -5.01 24.45
C PRO A 19 -10.94 -5.56 25.40
N TRP A 20 -10.11 -4.69 25.97
CA TRP A 20 -8.93 -5.10 26.74
C TRP A 20 -9.22 -5.45 28.19
N ALA A 21 -10.34 -4.96 28.75
CA ALA A 21 -10.74 -5.25 30.12
C ALA A 21 -10.96 -6.76 30.36
N ALA A 22 -11.36 -7.50 29.32
CA ALA A 22 -11.50 -8.96 29.36
C ALA A 22 -10.18 -9.70 29.67
N PHE A 23 -9.04 -9.03 29.55
CA PHE A 23 -7.73 -9.59 29.89
C PHE A 23 -7.28 -9.24 31.30
N ARG A 24 -7.97 -8.36 32.06
CA ARG A 24 -7.60 -8.04 33.45
C ARG A 24 -7.68 -9.28 34.35
N THR A 25 -6.76 -9.36 35.30
CA THR A 25 -6.71 -10.28 36.44
C THR A 25 -6.63 -9.46 37.72
N ASP A 26 -6.83 -10.10 38.87
CA ASP A 26 -6.86 -9.46 40.19
C ASP A 26 -5.58 -8.67 40.54
N GLY A 27 -4.48 -8.87 39.82
CA GLY A 27 -3.23 -8.11 39.95
C GLY A 27 -3.07 -6.89 39.02
N ASP A 28 -3.97 -6.67 38.05
CA ASP A 28 -3.85 -5.58 37.08
C ASP A 28 -4.63 -4.33 37.52
N SER A 29 -4.01 -3.48 38.32
CA SER A 29 -4.64 -2.22 38.76
C SER A 29 -4.83 -1.24 37.59
N GLN A 30 -3.77 -0.94 36.83
CA GLN A 30 -3.80 0.06 35.73
C GLN A 30 -3.09 -0.37 34.45
N ALA A 31 -2.35 -1.48 34.45
CA ALA A 31 -1.63 -1.96 33.28
C ALA A 31 -1.89 -3.45 33.03
N ILE A 32 -1.99 -3.84 31.75
CA ILE A 32 -2.02 -5.24 31.33
C ILE A 32 -0.76 -5.49 30.50
N GLU A 33 0.09 -6.39 30.99
CA GLU A 33 1.31 -6.78 30.28
C GLU A 33 1.12 -8.08 29.49
N PHE A 34 1.68 -8.10 28.27
CA PHE A 34 1.79 -9.28 27.42
C PHE A 34 3.28 -9.56 27.13
N PRO A 35 4.01 -10.18 28.06
CA PRO A 35 5.47 -10.17 28.08
C PRO A 35 6.11 -10.94 26.91
N ARG A 36 5.41 -11.94 26.36
CA ARG A 36 5.91 -12.78 25.26
C ARG A 36 5.22 -12.55 23.91
N LEU A 37 4.26 -11.62 23.84
CA LEU A 37 3.47 -11.42 22.62
C LEU A 37 4.32 -10.79 21.52
N ARG A 38 4.59 -11.54 20.44
CA ARG A 38 5.38 -11.11 19.29
C ARG A 38 4.52 -10.62 18.13
N ARG A 39 3.30 -11.15 18.00
CA ARG A 39 2.36 -10.85 16.91
C ARG A 39 1.00 -10.48 17.47
N LEU A 40 0.53 -9.28 17.17
CA LEU A 40 -0.80 -8.81 17.52
C LEU A 40 -1.55 -8.38 16.26
N SER A 41 -2.71 -9.00 16.04
CA SER A 41 -3.65 -8.58 15.01
C SER A 41 -4.98 -8.25 15.63
N VAL A 42 -5.44 -7.01 15.45
CA VAL A 42 -6.69 -6.51 15.99
C VAL A 42 -7.57 -6.03 14.85
N SER A 43 -8.78 -6.58 14.78
CA SER A 43 -9.85 -6.12 13.90
C SER A 43 -11.01 -5.61 14.74
N TYR A 44 -11.42 -4.38 14.52
CA TYR A 44 -12.61 -3.80 15.15
C TYR A 44 -13.86 -4.10 14.31
N ARG A 45 -15.06 -3.92 14.90
CA ARG A 45 -16.32 -4.01 14.14
C ARG A 45 -16.45 -2.84 13.18
N GLY A 46 -16.92 -3.15 11.97
CA GLY A 46 -17.17 -2.19 10.89
C GLY A 46 -18.60 -1.59 10.87
N PRO A 47 -18.93 -0.76 9.87
CA PRO A 47 -19.97 0.28 9.98
C PRO A 47 -21.41 -0.24 9.93
N LYS A 48 -21.58 -1.53 9.61
CA LYS A 48 -22.90 -2.19 9.54
C LYS A 48 -23.32 -2.83 10.86
N ALA A 49 -22.46 -2.81 11.88
CA ALA A 49 -22.82 -3.24 13.23
C ALA A 49 -23.54 -2.11 13.98
N THR A 50 -24.68 -1.67 13.47
CA THR A 50 -25.61 -0.86 14.25
C THR A 50 -26.18 -1.69 15.39
N ASN A 51 -26.16 -1.10 16.59
CA ASN A 51 -26.86 -1.47 17.82
C ASN A 51 -26.10 -2.38 18.81
N MET A 52 -26.19 -1.96 20.08
CA MET A 52 -25.58 -2.50 21.30
C MET A 52 -24.08 -2.13 21.46
N VAL A 53 -23.67 -1.16 22.26
CA VAL A 53 -24.08 -0.82 23.64
C VAL A 53 -23.87 0.69 23.85
N ALA A 54 -24.94 1.47 23.69
CA ALA A 54 -25.02 2.79 24.31
C ALA A 54 -25.53 2.58 25.74
N GLY A 55 -24.63 2.59 26.73
CA GLY A 55 -25.06 2.39 28.11
C GLY A 55 -23.97 2.32 29.18
N GLN A 56 -22.72 2.04 28.84
CA GLN A 56 -21.62 2.09 29.81
C GLN A 56 -20.42 2.82 29.20
N ARG A 57 -20.42 4.15 29.36
CA ARG A 57 -19.17 4.91 29.41
C ARG A 57 -18.50 4.54 30.74
N LEU A 58 -17.70 3.47 30.72
CA LEU A 58 -16.67 3.28 31.72
C LEU A 58 -15.42 3.93 31.12
N ASP A 59 -15.29 5.26 31.25
CA ASP A 59 -14.05 5.98 30.96
C ASP A 59 -12.95 5.47 31.91
N ASP A 60 -12.35 4.33 31.57
CA ASP A 60 -11.08 3.90 32.13
C ASP A 60 -10.00 4.21 31.11
N ASP A 61 -9.79 5.51 30.88
CA ASP A 61 -8.67 6.06 30.11
C ASP A 61 -7.32 5.81 30.80
N SER A 62 -7.33 5.24 32.00
CA SER A 62 -6.12 4.88 32.76
C SER A 62 -5.50 3.53 32.36
N LEU A 63 -6.21 2.67 31.62
CA LEU A 63 -5.71 1.34 31.28
C LEU A 63 -4.60 1.39 30.22
N VAL A 64 -3.37 1.06 30.62
CA VAL A 64 -2.19 0.96 29.75
C VAL A 64 -1.93 -0.49 29.32
N LEU A 65 -1.57 -0.70 28.07
CA LEU A 65 -1.27 -2.05 27.52
C LEU A 65 0.21 -2.15 27.19
N HIS A 66 0.94 -3.07 27.81
CA HIS A 66 2.38 -3.23 27.61
C HIS A 66 2.67 -4.43 26.71
N PHE A 67 3.42 -4.19 25.63
CA PHE A 67 3.78 -5.24 24.66
C PHE A 67 5.31 -5.29 24.43
N PRO A 68 6.13 -5.60 25.44
CA PRO A 68 7.59 -5.42 25.39
C PRO A 68 8.31 -6.30 24.34
N ALA A 69 7.71 -7.42 23.93
CA ALA A 69 8.27 -8.34 22.93
C ALA A 69 7.63 -8.21 21.53
N LEU A 70 6.75 -7.22 21.30
CA LEU A 70 5.99 -7.11 20.06
C LEU A 70 6.90 -6.80 18.87
N ARG A 71 6.70 -7.52 17.78
CA ARG A 71 7.42 -7.34 16.52
C ARG A 71 6.50 -6.97 15.37
N HIS A 72 5.31 -7.54 15.35
CA HIS A 72 4.34 -7.33 14.28
C HIS A 72 3.00 -6.86 14.84
N LEU A 73 2.52 -5.74 14.30
CA LEU A 73 1.24 -5.15 14.65
C LEU A 73 0.38 -5.02 13.39
N ALA A 74 -0.83 -5.59 13.42
CA ALA A 74 -1.83 -5.38 12.38
C ALA A 74 -3.11 -4.80 13.01
N ILE A 75 -3.57 -3.66 12.49
CA ILE A 75 -4.79 -3.00 12.96
C ILE A 75 -5.75 -2.86 11.78
N LYS A 76 -6.95 -3.41 11.91
CA LYS A 76 -7.94 -3.50 10.82
C LYS A 76 -9.31 -2.98 11.24
N TYR A 77 -9.97 -2.27 10.32
CA TYR A 77 -11.40 -1.95 10.34
C TYR A 77 -11.97 -1.21 11.58
N PRO A 78 -11.35 -0.18 12.16
CA PRO A 78 -12.11 0.70 13.04
C PRO A 78 -12.77 1.81 12.25
N ASP A 79 -14.07 1.97 12.46
CA ASP A 79 -14.84 3.01 11.78
C ASP A 79 -14.48 4.42 12.27
N THR A 80 -14.14 4.56 13.55
CA THR A 80 -14.02 5.88 14.20
C THR A 80 -12.80 6.06 15.08
N ALA A 81 -12.22 5.02 15.68
CA ALA A 81 -11.11 5.19 16.64
C ALA A 81 -10.14 4.01 16.70
N CYS A 82 -8.87 4.32 16.97
CA CYS A 82 -7.84 3.33 17.26
C CYS A 82 -7.43 3.38 18.75
N PRO A 83 -8.21 2.76 19.66
CA PRO A 83 -7.92 2.81 21.09
C PRO A 83 -6.60 2.10 21.44
N LEU A 84 -6.20 1.09 20.65
CA LEU A 84 -4.93 0.39 20.87
C LEU A 84 -3.73 1.35 20.80
N LEU A 85 -3.62 2.17 19.74
CA LEU A 85 -2.47 3.08 19.59
C LEU A 85 -2.44 4.19 20.65
N LYS A 86 -3.60 4.55 21.23
CA LYS A 86 -3.66 5.54 22.33
C LYS A 86 -3.17 4.99 23.67
N ARG A 87 -3.33 3.69 23.91
CA ARG A 87 -3.16 3.05 25.22
C ARG A 87 -1.97 2.11 25.31
N ALA A 88 -1.39 1.74 24.17
CA ALA A 88 -0.32 0.77 24.10
C ALA A 88 1.06 1.41 24.27
N VAL A 89 1.88 0.76 25.08
CA VAL A 89 3.33 0.98 25.15
C VAL A 89 3.99 -0.10 24.29
N PHE A 90 4.54 0.33 23.16
CA PHE A 90 5.25 -0.52 22.22
C PHE A 90 6.76 -0.51 22.48
N PRO A 91 7.50 -1.53 22.00
CA PRO A 91 8.95 -1.48 21.94
C PRO A 91 9.42 -0.29 21.10
N SER A 92 10.67 0.13 21.30
CA SER A 92 11.25 1.28 20.58
C SER A 92 11.20 1.14 19.06
N ARG A 93 11.20 -0.10 18.54
CA ARG A 93 11.09 -0.37 17.11
C ARG A 93 10.37 -1.70 16.83
N LEU A 94 9.35 -1.65 15.98
CA LEU A 94 8.67 -2.83 15.45
C LEU A 94 9.32 -3.32 14.16
N GLU A 95 9.14 -4.62 13.85
CA GLU A 95 9.54 -5.17 12.55
C GLU A 95 8.54 -4.77 11.45
N SER A 96 7.24 -4.80 11.74
CA SER A 96 6.21 -4.42 10.77
C SER A 96 4.92 -3.88 11.40
N ILE A 97 4.32 -2.90 10.73
CA ILE A 97 2.98 -2.38 11.03
C ILE A 97 2.11 -2.48 9.77
N GLU A 98 0.93 -3.10 9.89
CA GLU A 98 -0.12 -3.11 8.86
C GLU A 98 -1.34 -2.35 9.39
N ILE A 99 -1.84 -1.38 8.63
CA ILE A 99 -3.02 -0.59 8.95
C ILE A 99 -4.03 -0.73 7.81
N VAL A 100 -5.23 -1.24 8.12
CA VAL A 100 -6.38 -1.25 7.19
C VAL A 100 -7.48 -0.38 7.80
N ALA A 101 -7.72 0.80 7.25
CA ALA A 101 -8.37 1.88 7.98
C ALA A 101 -9.36 2.72 7.16
N SER A 102 -10.44 3.17 7.80
CA SER A 102 -11.31 4.23 7.26
C SER A 102 -10.61 5.60 7.32
N THR A 103 -11.18 6.60 6.64
CA THR A 103 -10.70 8.01 6.71
C THR A 103 -10.57 8.51 8.15
N ALA A 104 -11.59 8.28 8.99
CA ALA A 104 -11.63 8.78 10.36
C ALA A 104 -10.56 8.12 11.26
N MET A 105 -10.27 6.83 11.05
CA MET A 105 -9.17 6.19 11.76
C MET A 105 -7.82 6.75 11.30
N LEU A 106 -7.60 6.90 9.99
CA LEU A 106 -6.35 7.46 9.47
C LEU A 106 -6.10 8.86 10.05
N GLU A 107 -7.14 9.67 10.20
CA GLU A 107 -7.05 10.98 10.87
C GLU A 107 -6.54 10.86 12.32
N GLN A 108 -7.06 9.91 13.09
CA GLN A 108 -6.58 9.68 14.46
C GLN A 108 -5.16 9.11 14.52
N ILE A 109 -4.81 8.16 13.64
CA ILE A 109 -3.43 7.64 13.59
C ILE A 109 -2.47 8.76 13.21
N ALA A 110 -2.87 9.62 12.27
CA ALA A 110 -2.07 10.77 11.86
C ALA A 110 -1.84 11.74 13.01
N SER A 111 -2.71 11.83 14.02
CA SER A 111 -2.50 12.68 15.19
C SER A 111 -1.63 12.03 16.28
N ILE A 112 -1.70 10.71 16.47
CA ILE A 112 -0.95 9.98 17.50
C ILE A 112 0.49 9.65 17.06
N ALA A 113 0.71 9.51 15.75
CA ALA A 113 1.88 8.92 15.12
C ALA A 113 2.09 7.42 15.49
N PRO A 114 2.33 6.54 14.51
CA PRO A 114 2.63 5.14 14.81
C PRO A 114 4.04 4.98 15.40
N PRO A 115 4.32 3.89 16.14
CA PRO A 115 5.66 3.61 16.63
C PRO A 115 6.65 3.41 15.48
N GLU A 116 7.95 3.59 15.74
CA GLU A 116 8.98 3.33 14.74
C GLU A 116 8.90 1.89 14.23
N THR A 117 9.08 1.71 12.92
CA THR A 117 8.99 0.38 12.30
C THR A 117 9.98 0.25 11.14
N ARG A 118 10.39 -0.98 10.84
CA ARG A 118 11.16 -1.28 9.61
C ARG A 118 10.26 -1.31 8.37
N SER A 119 9.02 -1.75 8.52
CA SER A 119 8.03 -1.87 7.44
C SER A 119 6.68 -1.29 7.86
N LEU A 120 6.08 -0.48 7.00
CA LEU A 120 4.76 0.11 7.20
C LEU A 120 3.90 -0.11 5.94
N ALA A 121 2.74 -0.74 6.12
CA ALA A 121 1.73 -0.88 5.09
C ALA A 121 0.44 -0.19 5.52
N ILE A 122 -0.08 0.71 4.68
CA ILE A 122 -1.38 1.36 4.87
C ILE A 122 -2.30 0.96 3.73
N ARG A 123 -3.48 0.44 4.07
CA ARG A 123 -4.52 0.02 3.14
C ARG A 123 -5.80 0.81 3.38
N ILE A 124 -6.25 1.48 2.33
CA ILE A 124 -7.52 2.22 2.27
C ILE A 124 -8.54 1.29 1.58
N PRO A 125 -9.43 0.62 2.33
CA PRO A 125 -10.40 -0.32 1.77
C PRO A 125 -11.51 0.41 1.01
N SER A 126 -12.15 -0.29 0.08
CA SER A 126 -13.40 0.17 -0.55
C SER A 126 -14.47 0.43 0.51
N GLN A 127 -15.10 1.62 0.47
CA GLN A 127 -16.14 2.16 1.38
C GLN A 127 -15.69 3.22 2.39
N ALA A 128 -14.54 3.87 2.20
CA ALA A 128 -14.17 5.04 3.00
C ALA A 128 -14.96 6.28 2.52
N ARG A 129 -16.17 6.50 3.07
CA ARG A 129 -16.95 7.73 2.80
C ARG A 129 -16.11 8.97 3.15
N GLY A 130 -15.94 9.92 2.21
CA GLY A 130 -15.14 11.14 2.40
C GLY A 130 -13.69 11.00 1.93
N SER A 131 -13.52 10.76 0.62
CA SER A 131 -12.35 10.15 -0.02
C SER A 131 -11.04 10.98 0.04
N ALA A 132 -11.08 12.31 -0.08
CA ALA A 132 -9.86 13.14 -0.09
C ALA A 132 -9.07 13.12 1.24
N GLY A 133 -9.76 13.02 2.38
CA GLY A 133 -9.11 13.00 3.69
C GLY A 133 -8.27 11.73 3.93
N ALA A 134 -8.63 10.61 3.30
CA ALA A 134 -7.93 9.34 3.51
C ALA A 134 -6.50 9.39 2.98
N LEU A 135 -6.30 9.88 1.76
CA LEU A 135 -4.97 10.02 1.15
C LEU A 135 -4.11 11.02 1.91
N LEU A 136 -4.67 12.18 2.26
CA LEU A 136 -3.94 13.19 3.03
C LEU A 136 -3.45 12.64 4.38
N ASN A 137 -4.31 11.92 5.10
CA ASN A 137 -3.94 11.33 6.39
C ASN A 137 -2.97 10.16 6.22
N ALA A 138 -3.13 9.31 5.20
CA ALA A 138 -2.15 8.28 4.88
C ALA A 138 -0.76 8.88 4.57
N LYS A 139 -0.71 9.94 3.76
CA LYS A 139 0.51 10.71 3.48
C LYS A 139 1.18 11.20 4.76
N ARG A 140 0.41 11.88 5.64
CA ARG A 140 0.92 12.36 6.93
C ARG A 140 1.50 11.25 7.80
N ILE A 141 0.88 10.06 7.83
CA ILE A 141 1.39 8.91 8.57
C ILE A 141 2.72 8.44 7.95
N LEU A 142 2.76 8.24 6.63
CA LEU A 142 3.94 7.77 5.91
C LEU A 142 5.14 8.72 6.07
N GLU A 143 4.92 10.02 6.03
CA GLU A 143 5.97 11.05 6.20
C GLU A 143 6.55 11.07 7.62
N ARG A 144 5.75 10.75 8.63
CA ARG A 144 6.17 10.78 10.04
C ARG A 144 7.03 9.58 10.45
N VAL A 145 6.89 8.43 9.79
CA VAL A 145 7.69 7.23 10.13
C VAL A 145 9.08 7.31 9.49
N ARG A 146 10.02 7.88 10.26
CA ARG A 146 11.45 7.98 9.89
C ARG A 146 12.14 6.61 9.99
N GLY A 147 13.16 6.39 9.16
CA GLY A 147 13.95 5.15 9.18
C GLY A 147 13.20 3.87 8.75
N CYS A 148 11.97 4.01 8.26
CA CYS A 148 11.21 2.92 7.65
C CYS A 148 11.83 2.55 6.31
N LYS A 149 12.20 1.29 6.13
CA LYS A 149 12.83 0.80 4.89
C LYS A 149 11.80 0.48 3.82
N GLU A 150 10.63 0.01 4.24
CA GLU A 150 9.55 -0.42 3.35
C GLU A 150 8.28 0.35 3.69
N LYS A 151 7.80 1.14 2.74
CA LYS A 151 6.55 1.91 2.86
C LYS A 151 5.63 1.50 1.74
N GLU A 152 4.49 0.94 2.10
CA GLU A 152 3.47 0.46 1.17
C GLU A 152 2.16 1.22 1.37
N LEU A 153 1.59 1.68 0.26
CA LEU A 153 0.24 2.21 0.20
C LEU A 153 -0.60 1.38 -0.75
N VAL A 154 -1.74 0.91 -0.25
CA VAL A 154 -2.75 0.17 -1.01
C VAL A 154 -4.06 0.93 -0.99
N VAL A 155 -4.58 1.28 -2.17
CA VAL A 155 -5.84 2.00 -2.32
C VAL A 155 -6.82 1.11 -3.07
N ASP A 156 -7.73 0.47 -2.34
CA ASP A 156 -8.76 -0.42 -2.90
C ASP A 156 -10.09 0.31 -3.19
N ASP A 157 -10.26 1.55 -2.69
CA ASP A 157 -11.49 2.30 -2.86
C ASP A 157 -11.62 2.87 -4.26
N THR A 158 -12.36 2.18 -5.14
CA THR A 158 -12.61 2.55 -6.54
C THR A 158 -13.21 3.94 -6.77
N SER A 159 -13.78 4.57 -5.73
CA SER A 159 -14.31 5.95 -5.81
C SER A 159 -13.25 7.02 -5.57
N LEU A 160 -12.08 6.65 -5.02
CA LEU A 160 -10.98 7.55 -4.72
C LEU A 160 -10.08 7.71 -5.94
N ARG A 161 -10.06 8.90 -6.52
CA ARG A 161 -9.02 9.28 -7.49
C ARG A 161 -7.71 9.44 -6.74
N VAL A 162 -6.64 8.80 -7.22
CA VAL A 162 -5.29 8.93 -6.66
C VAL A 162 -4.43 9.62 -7.71
N LEU A 163 -3.88 10.77 -7.36
CA LEU A 163 -2.96 11.53 -8.21
C LEU A 163 -1.52 11.42 -7.68
N PRO A 164 -0.49 11.54 -8.54
CA PRO A 164 0.90 11.50 -8.13
C PRO A 164 1.26 12.45 -6.97
N GLU A 165 0.69 13.66 -6.99
CA GLU A 165 0.89 14.71 -6.00
C GLU A 165 0.29 14.39 -4.61
N ASP A 166 -0.79 13.60 -4.56
CA ASP A 166 -1.50 13.24 -3.32
C ASP A 166 -0.60 12.47 -2.36
N ILE A 167 0.40 11.77 -2.90
CA ILE A 167 1.31 10.90 -2.16
C ILE A 167 2.77 11.32 -2.28
N ALA A 168 3.06 12.44 -2.98
CA ALA A 168 4.43 12.97 -3.17
C ALA A 168 5.13 13.21 -1.82
N GLY A 169 6.44 12.91 -1.75
CA GLY A 169 7.26 13.13 -0.55
C GLY A 169 7.15 12.06 0.54
N THR A 170 6.34 11.02 0.35
CA THR A 170 6.12 9.95 1.34
C THR A 170 7.30 8.97 1.46
N GLY A 171 8.16 8.89 0.45
CA GLY A 171 9.22 7.87 0.36
C GLY A 171 8.65 6.46 0.18
N LEU A 172 7.55 6.33 -0.57
CA LEU A 172 6.92 5.05 -0.85
C LEU A 172 7.85 4.12 -1.63
N THR A 173 7.90 2.86 -1.20
CA THR A 173 8.60 1.79 -1.92
C THR A 173 7.63 0.89 -2.68
N ARG A 174 6.37 0.83 -2.26
CA ARG A 174 5.33 0.04 -2.95
C ARG A 174 4.02 0.81 -3.04
N LEU A 175 3.40 0.80 -4.21
CA LEU A 175 2.11 1.44 -4.46
C LEU A 175 1.18 0.46 -5.19
N VAL A 176 0.00 0.25 -4.62
CA VAL A 176 -1.07 -0.54 -5.23
C VAL A 176 -2.32 0.33 -5.34
N VAL A 177 -2.82 0.55 -6.55
CA VAL A 177 -4.01 1.36 -6.82
C VAL A 177 -5.02 0.50 -7.57
N ALA A 178 -6.17 0.25 -6.94
CA ALA A 178 -7.27 -0.48 -7.57
C ALA A 178 -8.18 0.41 -8.42
N THR A 179 -8.07 1.73 -8.28
CA THR A 179 -8.93 2.71 -8.95
C THR A 179 -8.51 2.94 -10.41
N PRO A 180 -9.44 3.43 -11.25
CA PRO A 180 -9.11 3.93 -12.59
C PRO A 180 -7.94 4.92 -12.53
N THR A 181 -6.84 4.56 -13.17
CA THR A 181 -5.64 5.38 -13.27
C THR A 181 -5.30 5.54 -14.74
N CYS A 182 -5.08 6.77 -15.25
CA CYS A 182 -4.67 6.94 -16.64
C CYS A 182 -3.17 6.67 -16.83
N VAL A 183 -2.74 6.50 -18.08
CA VAL A 183 -1.32 6.32 -18.44
C VAL A 183 -0.46 7.48 -17.93
N ASP A 184 -0.93 8.72 -18.05
CA ASP A 184 -0.18 9.89 -17.59
C ASP A 184 0.02 9.87 -16.07
N SER A 185 -1.00 9.45 -15.30
CA SER A 185 -0.85 9.25 -13.86
C SER A 185 0.12 8.12 -13.53
N MET A 186 0.13 7.01 -14.30
CA MET A 186 1.15 5.97 -14.14
C MET A 186 2.56 6.53 -14.34
N LEU A 187 2.80 7.28 -15.42
CA LEU A 187 4.09 7.91 -15.68
C LEU A 187 4.44 8.94 -14.60
N GLY A 188 3.45 9.71 -14.12
CA GLY A 188 3.60 10.65 -13.02
C GLY A 188 3.99 9.97 -11.71
N PHE A 189 3.41 8.80 -11.39
CA PHE A 189 3.83 8.04 -10.21
C PHE A 189 5.30 7.60 -10.33
N ILE A 190 5.71 7.13 -11.50
CA ILE A 190 7.10 6.70 -11.73
C ILE A 190 8.07 7.87 -11.60
N GLY A 191 7.72 9.04 -12.15
CA GLY A 191 8.57 10.23 -12.12
C GLY A 191 8.61 10.97 -10.78
N THR A 192 7.54 10.89 -9.98
CA THR A 192 7.44 11.63 -8.70
C THR A 192 7.96 10.82 -7.50
N HIS A 193 8.07 9.50 -7.63
CA HIS A 193 8.44 8.58 -6.54
C HIS A 193 9.71 7.80 -6.87
N PRO A 194 10.91 8.40 -6.72
CA PRO A 194 12.16 7.77 -7.12
C PRO A 194 12.51 6.51 -6.30
N ASP A 195 12.03 6.43 -5.06
CA ASP A 195 12.22 5.27 -4.17
C ASP A 195 11.23 4.12 -4.43
N LEU A 196 10.28 4.28 -5.35
CA LEU A 196 9.30 3.25 -5.67
C LEU A 196 10.02 2.04 -6.28
N ASP A 197 9.82 0.86 -5.69
CA ASP A 197 10.34 -0.43 -6.16
C ASP A 197 9.26 -1.22 -6.92
N SER A 198 8.00 -1.08 -6.49
CA SER A 198 6.86 -1.76 -7.11
C SER A 198 5.65 -0.84 -7.31
N LEU A 199 5.09 -0.86 -8.52
CA LEU A 199 3.85 -0.19 -8.88
C LEU A 199 2.83 -1.21 -9.40
N THR A 200 1.65 -1.27 -8.77
CA THR A 200 0.53 -2.11 -9.23
C THR A 200 -0.72 -1.26 -9.48
N LEU A 201 -1.24 -1.30 -10.71
CA LEU A 201 -2.46 -0.60 -11.13
C LEU A 201 -3.51 -1.60 -11.59
N SER A 202 -4.50 -1.91 -10.76
CA SER A 202 -5.51 -2.95 -11.09
C SER A 202 -6.50 -2.51 -12.17
N SER A 203 -6.46 -1.25 -12.59
CA SER A 203 -7.41 -0.65 -13.50
C SER A 203 -6.80 0.54 -14.26
N LEU A 204 -5.94 0.25 -15.24
CA LEU A 204 -5.39 1.23 -16.15
C LEU A 204 -6.45 1.67 -17.17
N ALA A 205 -6.76 2.96 -17.18
CA ALA A 205 -7.54 3.64 -18.20
C ALA A 205 -6.59 4.16 -19.28
N THR A 206 -6.83 3.81 -20.53
CA THR A 206 -5.96 4.17 -21.66
C THR A 206 -6.71 5.12 -22.60
N GLY A 207 -7.35 6.14 -22.04
CA GLY A 207 -7.97 7.22 -22.81
C GLY A 207 -6.93 8.05 -23.57
N GLU A 208 -7.26 9.29 -23.95
CA GLU A 208 -6.29 10.19 -24.59
C GLU A 208 -5.02 10.28 -23.73
N ILE A 209 -3.91 9.75 -24.25
CA ILE A 209 -2.60 9.84 -23.63
C ILE A 209 -2.04 11.20 -24.01
N VAL A 210 -1.89 12.09 -23.04
CA VAL A 210 -1.39 13.46 -23.29
C VAL A 210 0.13 13.49 -23.28
N SER A 211 0.79 12.57 -22.58
CA SER A 211 2.25 12.51 -22.53
C SER A 211 2.88 12.29 -23.91
N ASP A 212 3.96 13.02 -24.19
CA ASP A 212 4.82 12.82 -25.34
C ASP A 212 5.58 11.48 -25.24
N ILE A 213 4.89 10.39 -25.60
CA ILE A 213 5.49 9.07 -25.71
C ILE A 213 6.26 9.01 -27.03
N TRP A 214 7.56 9.20 -26.94
CA TRP A 214 8.47 9.05 -28.07
C TRP A 214 9.25 7.73 -27.96
N ILE A 215 9.25 6.95 -29.05
CA ILE A 215 10.00 5.71 -29.19
C ILE A 215 10.93 5.91 -30.40
N PRO A 216 12.27 5.81 -30.23
CA PRO A 216 13.19 5.96 -31.35
C PRO A 216 12.95 4.86 -32.38
N GLU A 217 13.11 5.22 -33.66
CA GLU A 217 13.14 4.23 -34.73
C GLU A 217 14.38 3.33 -34.63
N SER A 218 14.26 2.13 -35.23
CA SER A 218 15.38 1.23 -35.48
C SER A 218 16.52 1.98 -36.17
N GLY A 219 17.71 1.98 -35.57
CA GLY A 219 18.89 2.63 -36.15
C GLY A 219 19.04 4.13 -35.89
N ALA A 220 18.09 4.78 -35.21
CA ALA A 220 18.30 6.15 -34.73
C ALA A 220 19.53 6.22 -33.81
N ARG A 221 20.39 7.24 -33.93
CA ARG A 221 21.59 7.35 -33.05
C ARG A 221 21.24 7.77 -31.62
N ALA A 222 20.17 8.53 -31.44
CA ALA A 222 19.74 9.02 -30.13
C ALA A 222 19.16 7.89 -29.27
N LEU A 223 19.66 7.77 -28.03
CA LEU A 223 19.11 6.89 -27.00
C LEU A 223 18.08 7.65 -26.15
N VAL A 224 17.06 6.95 -25.66
CA VAL A 224 16.12 7.52 -24.70
C VAL A 224 16.81 7.59 -23.33
N ALA A 225 16.78 8.78 -22.72
CA ALA A 225 17.36 8.97 -21.39
C ALA A 225 16.61 8.13 -20.34
N PRO A 226 17.28 7.44 -19.41
CA PRO A 226 16.63 6.73 -18.31
C PRO A 226 15.75 7.65 -17.45
N LEU A 227 14.74 7.08 -16.79
CA LEU A 227 14.03 7.72 -15.68
C LEU A 227 14.82 7.53 -14.39
N ASP A 228 14.85 8.54 -13.54
CA ASP A 228 15.41 8.44 -12.19
C ASP A 228 14.41 7.69 -11.28
N THR A 229 14.49 6.36 -11.30
CA THR A 229 13.57 5.48 -10.58
C THR A 229 14.23 4.17 -10.18
N ARG A 230 13.79 3.62 -9.05
CA ARG A 230 14.23 2.30 -8.56
C ARG A 230 13.26 1.18 -8.90
N ILE A 231 12.23 1.44 -9.71
CA ILE A 231 11.18 0.47 -9.98
C ILE A 231 11.76 -0.80 -10.60
N ARG A 232 11.48 -1.93 -9.96
CA ARG A 232 11.83 -3.28 -10.42
C ARG A 232 10.63 -4.04 -10.92
N THR A 233 9.44 -3.72 -10.44
CA THR A 233 8.21 -4.41 -10.81
C THR A 233 7.11 -3.43 -11.17
N ILE A 234 6.56 -3.56 -12.38
CA ILE A 234 5.34 -2.88 -12.80
C ILE A 234 4.29 -3.94 -13.09
N SER A 235 3.12 -3.80 -12.48
CA SER A 235 1.96 -4.64 -12.77
C SER A 235 0.78 -3.74 -13.12
N PHE A 236 0.09 -3.98 -14.22
CA PHE A 236 -1.17 -3.31 -14.48
C PHE A 236 -2.17 -4.19 -15.21
N LYS A 237 -3.46 -3.89 -15.02
CA LYS A 237 -4.56 -4.49 -15.78
C LYS A 237 -5.35 -3.46 -16.54
N ILE A 238 -5.70 -3.76 -17.79
CA ILE A 238 -6.47 -2.85 -18.64
C ILE A 238 -7.96 -3.16 -18.51
N ARG A 239 -8.80 -2.12 -18.41
CA ARG A 239 -10.26 -2.26 -18.53
C ARG A 239 -10.67 -2.58 -19.96
N ARG A 240 -10.56 -3.85 -20.37
CA ARG A 240 -10.89 -4.34 -21.72
C ARG A 240 -12.30 -3.99 -22.21
N GLN A 241 -13.24 -3.79 -21.28
CA GLN A 241 -14.61 -3.38 -21.62
C GLN A 241 -14.70 -1.94 -22.13
N LEU A 242 -13.70 -1.10 -21.82
CA LEU A 242 -13.71 0.34 -22.12
C LEU A 242 -12.59 0.74 -23.09
N TYR A 243 -11.48 0.00 -23.09
CA TYR A 243 -10.31 0.37 -23.88
C TYR A 243 -9.68 -0.82 -24.61
N SER A 244 -9.16 -0.55 -25.81
CA SER A 244 -8.34 -1.51 -26.54
C SER A 244 -6.97 -1.65 -25.86
N PRO A 245 -6.49 -2.89 -25.61
CA PRO A 245 -5.14 -3.13 -25.11
C PRO A 245 -4.03 -2.54 -25.98
N ASP A 246 -4.27 -2.39 -27.29
CA ASP A 246 -3.27 -1.86 -28.23
C ASP A 246 -2.86 -0.43 -27.90
N VAL A 247 -3.75 0.35 -27.28
CA VAL A 247 -3.50 1.75 -26.90
C VAL A 247 -2.43 1.85 -25.81
N ALA A 248 -2.22 0.80 -25.00
CA ALA A 248 -1.19 0.78 -23.97
C ALA A 248 0.18 0.27 -24.47
N ILE A 249 0.28 -0.27 -25.69
CA ILE A 249 1.55 -0.77 -26.25
C ILE A 249 2.64 0.31 -26.29
N PRO A 250 2.38 1.56 -26.76
CA PRO A 250 3.39 2.60 -26.76
C PRO A 250 3.92 2.91 -25.36
N ALA A 251 3.04 2.98 -24.36
CA ALA A 251 3.43 3.19 -22.97
C ALA A 251 4.31 2.05 -22.44
N VAL A 252 3.99 0.80 -22.75
CA VAL A 252 4.83 -0.35 -22.38
C VAL A 252 6.21 -0.25 -23.01
N LYS A 253 6.30 0.01 -24.31
CA LYS A 253 7.58 0.16 -25.02
C LYS A 253 8.41 1.28 -24.41
N TYR A 254 7.78 2.40 -24.09
CA TYR A 254 8.42 3.53 -23.43
C TYR A 254 9.00 3.17 -22.06
N LEU A 255 8.23 2.49 -21.21
CA LEU A 255 8.69 2.02 -19.90
C LEU A 255 9.88 1.06 -20.01
N LEU A 256 9.84 0.13 -20.96
CA LEU A 256 10.93 -0.82 -21.21
C LEU A 256 12.24 -0.11 -21.55
N LEU A 257 12.19 0.94 -22.37
CA LEU A 257 13.39 1.72 -22.71
C LEU A 257 13.89 2.57 -21.55
N ARG A 258 12.96 3.22 -20.82
CA ARG A 258 13.30 4.25 -19.84
C ARG A 258 13.60 3.74 -18.45
N ILE A 259 13.31 2.48 -18.13
CA ILE A 259 13.51 1.93 -16.78
C ILE A 259 14.53 0.77 -16.84
N PRO A 260 15.84 1.05 -16.81
CA PRO A 260 16.87 0.02 -16.84
C PRO A 260 16.83 -0.95 -15.65
N THR A 261 16.26 -0.51 -14.52
CA THR A 261 16.11 -1.27 -13.28
C THR A 261 14.93 -2.25 -13.30
N LEU A 262 14.08 -2.20 -14.33
CA LEU A 262 12.89 -3.03 -14.44
C LEU A 262 13.30 -4.51 -14.58
N VAL A 263 12.80 -5.35 -13.68
CA VAL A 263 13.05 -6.80 -13.67
C VAL A 263 11.81 -7.56 -14.12
N GLU A 264 10.62 -7.07 -13.80
CA GLU A 264 9.37 -7.74 -14.10
C GLU A 264 8.28 -6.76 -14.57
N LEU A 265 7.63 -7.10 -15.68
CA LEU A 265 6.45 -6.41 -16.18
C LEU A 265 5.28 -7.39 -16.29
N LEU A 266 4.21 -7.13 -15.53
CA LEU A 266 2.98 -7.91 -15.56
C LEU A 266 1.86 -7.07 -16.20
N ALA A 267 1.48 -7.42 -17.41
CA ALA A 267 0.42 -6.76 -18.15
C ALA A 267 -0.35 -7.81 -18.96
N PRO A 268 -1.15 -8.66 -18.30
CA PRO A 268 -1.74 -9.84 -18.93
C PRO A 268 -2.71 -9.47 -20.06
N GLU A 269 -3.18 -8.23 -20.13
CA GLU A 269 -4.06 -7.81 -21.21
C GLU A 269 -3.34 -7.38 -22.49
N ILE A 270 -2.04 -7.08 -22.43
CA ILE A 270 -1.22 -6.60 -23.55
C ILE A 270 -0.83 -7.77 -24.48
N PRO A 271 -0.99 -7.64 -25.81
CA PRO A 271 -0.53 -8.63 -26.77
C PRO A 271 0.99 -8.86 -26.67
N LYS A 272 1.43 -10.11 -26.64
CA LYS A 272 2.86 -10.45 -26.44
C LYS A 272 3.74 -10.06 -27.64
N ARG A 273 3.27 -10.36 -28.86
CA ARG A 273 4.08 -10.24 -30.09
C ARG A 273 4.64 -8.83 -30.33
N PRO A 274 3.85 -7.74 -30.27
CA PRO A 274 4.37 -6.38 -30.46
C PRO A 274 5.46 -5.96 -29.47
N ILE A 275 5.49 -6.57 -28.28
CA ILE A 275 6.49 -6.29 -27.24
C ILE A 275 7.75 -7.12 -27.46
N VAL A 276 7.62 -8.40 -27.82
CA VAL A 276 8.76 -9.28 -28.10
C VAL A 276 9.51 -8.84 -29.35
N ASP A 277 8.79 -8.48 -30.41
CA ASP A 277 9.39 -7.98 -31.66
C ASP A 277 10.18 -6.69 -31.37
N PHE A 278 9.61 -5.78 -30.58
CA PHE A 278 10.26 -4.55 -30.14
C PHE A 278 11.54 -4.81 -29.31
N ILE A 279 11.49 -5.74 -28.36
CA ILE A 279 12.68 -6.11 -27.56
C ILE A 279 13.77 -6.68 -28.46
N SER A 280 13.40 -7.60 -29.37
CA SER A 280 14.36 -8.23 -30.29
C SER A 280 15.08 -7.21 -31.15
N GLU A 281 14.35 -6.18 -31.59
CA GLU A 281 14.88 -5.06 -32.37
C GLU A 281 15.81 -4.13 -31.55
N HIS A 282 15.52 -3.91 -30.27
CA HIS A 282 16.19 -2.89 -29.45
C HIS A 282 17.22 -3.43 -28.46
N VAL A 283 17.28 -4.75 -28.23
CA VAL A 283 18.11 -5.36 -27.18
C VAL A 283 19.61 -5.07 -27.33
N GLN A 284 20.12 -4.94 -28.56
CA GLN A 284 21.53 -4.59 -28.78
C GLN A 284 21.88 -3.19 -28.25
N ARG A 285 20.92 -2.26 -28.31
CA ARG A 285 21.08 -0.86 -27.85
C ARG A 285 20.70 -0.69 -26.38
N TYR A 286 19.81 -1.53 -25.88
CA TYR A 286 19.29 -1.53 -24.52
C TYR A 286 19.45 -2.93 -23.92
N PRO A 287 20.65 -3.32 -23.47
CA PRO A 287 20.95 -4.70 -23.05
C PRO A 287 20.12 -5.19 -21.87
N HIS A 288 19.63 -4.28 -21.02
CA HIS A 288 18.79 -4.63 -19.87
C HIS A 288 17.48 -5.30 -20.29
N LEU A 289 16.97 -5.01 -21.50
CA LEU A 289 15.74 -5.61 -22.04
C LEU A 289 15.79 -7.14 -22.07
N ALA A 290 16.97 -7.73 -22.27
CA ALA A 290 17.16 -9.19 -22.30
C ALA A 290 16.83 -9.88 -20.97
N SER A 291 16.90 -9.14 -19.85
CA SER A 291 16.73 -9.67 -18.50
C SER A 291 15.32 -9.51 -17.94
N ILE A 292 14.45 -8.78 -18.64
CA ILE A 292 13.11 -8.44 -18.16
C ILE A 292 12.19 -9.65 -18.28
N ARG A 293 11.57 -10.04 -17.18
CA ARG A 293 10.52 -11.07 -17.14
C ARG A 293 9.19 -10.45 -17.54
N LEU A 294 8.65 -10.89 -18.68
CA LEU A 294 7.38 -10.41 -19.22
C LEU A 294 6.26 -11.41 -18.93
N ARG A 295 5.19 -10.96 -18.27
CA ARG A 295 3.93 -11.70 -18.12
C ARG A 295 2.84 -10.95 -18.89
N LEU A 296 2.72 -11.30 -20.16
CA LEU A 296 1.80 -10.69 -21.13
C LEU A 296 0.74 -11.71 -21.53
N ASP A 297 -0.32 -11.21 -22.16
CA ASP A 297 -1.21 -12.00 -23.01
C ASP A 297 -1.92 -13.18 -22.31
N GLY A 298 -2.39 -12.98 -21.07
CA GLY A 298 -3.29 -13.84 -20.29
C GLY A 298 -2.87 -15.31 -20.12
N SER A 299 -1.75 -15.70 -20.72
CA SER A 299 -1.31 -17.06 -20.86
C SER A 299 -0.48 -17.36 -19.63
N VAL A 300 -1.05 -18.21 -18.79
CA VAL A 300 -0.28 -19.00 -17.82
C VAL A 300 0.75 -19.77 -18.65
N GLY A 301 1.94 -19.20 -18.78
CA GLY A 301 3.09 -19.83 -19.39
C GLY A 301 3.60 -20.92 -18.45
N ARG A 302 3.57 -22.15 -18.97
CA ARG A 302 4.00 -23.41 -18.38
C ARG A 302 5.39 -23.36 -17.75
#